data_AF-A0A8C9UMP7-F1
#
_entry.id   AF-A0A8C9UMP7-F1
#
_cell.length_a   1.000
_cell.length_b   1.000
_cell.length_c   1.000
_cell.angle_alpha   90.00
_cell.angle_beta   90.00
_cell.angle_gamma   90.00
#
_symmetry.space_group_name_H-M   'P 1'
#
loop_
_entity.id
_entity.type
_entity.pdbx_description
1 polymer ?
#
loop_
_entity_poly.entity_id
_entity_poly.type
_entity_poly.pdbx_seq_one_letter_code
_entity_poly.pdbx_strand_id
1 'polypeptide(L)'
;NDGCFSTSGGIRPFQLQNWKQKVSRTKKAEFIRTAEKFKNQVIIIEKDKHSHFYNQRSDFRIEHSMLEELENKLINSRKTERAKIQQQLAKIHNNVKKLQYQLKDVKPTPDFVEKLREMMEEIENAINTFKEEQRLIYEELIKEEKTTNNELNAISRKIDLWALGNSETEKAFRAISSKVPVDKVIPSTLPEEVVDFEKFLQQTGGRQGGWDDYDHQNFVKVRNKHKGKPAFVEEVLEYLPGRTQDEVQQHENWYQKFLALEERKKESIQNWKSKKQQKKEEIFKLKEKVDNIPVPFHNKPDDNQKQKEEQRKKQKLAVEAWKKQKSIEMSMKCASSQLKEEEEKEKKQLKERQRQFKLKLLLESYTQQKKEQEEVLKLEKEIREKAEKAEKRKTAADEISRFQERDLHKLELKILDRQAKEDEKAEKQRRMAKLKEKVENNVSRDPSRLYKPTKGWKERTKKIGPTGSGPLLHIPHRAIPTWRQGI
;
A
#
# COMPACT_ATOMS: atom_id res chain seq x y z
N ASN A 1 -30.51 3.67 -73.48
CA ASN A 1 -31.43 4.11 -72.42
C ASN A 1 -30.88 3.55 -71.13
N ASP A 2 -30.13 4.40 -70.44
CA ASP A 2 -29.28 4.07 -69.30
C ASP A 2 -30.10 3.68 -68.07
N GLY A 3 -29.61 2.66 -67.36
CA GLY A 3 -30.15 2.19 -66.10
C GLY A 3 -29.03 1.74 -65.17
N CYS A 4 -28.09 2.66 -64.90
CA CYS A 4 -27.09 2.52 -63.86
C CYS A 4 -27.72 2.88 -62.51
N PHE A 5 -27.87 1.93 -61.59
CA PHE A 5 -27.93 2.25 -60.15
C PHE A 5 -27.14 1.23 -59.34
N SER A 6 -25.96 1.70 -58.98
CA SER A 6 -25.02 1.24 -57.97
C SER A 6 -25.71 0.75 -56.70
N THR A 7 -25.50 -0.53 -56.36
CA THR A 7 -25.69 -1.04 -54.99
C THR A 7 -24.55 -0.54 -54.11
N SER A 8 -24.68 0.68 -53.60
CA SER A 8 -23.84 1.14 -52.48
C SER A 8 -24.35 0.50 -51.20
N GLY A 9 -23.53 -0.40 -50.65
CA GLY A 9 -23.76 -1.06 -49.37
C GLY A 9 -23.77 -0.05 -48.22
N GLY A 10 -24.95 0.46 -47.90
CA GLY A 10 -25.19 1.19 -46.66
C GLY A 10 -25.08 0.25 -45.47
N ILE A 11 -23.91 0.20 -44.83
CA ILE A 11 -23.76 -0.34 -43.49
C ILE A 11 -24.72 0.45 -42.59
N ARG A 12 -25.75 -0.22 -42.07
CA ARG A 12 -26.80 0.40 -41.26
C ARG A 12 -26.14 1.13 -40.07
N PRO A 13 -26.49 2.40 -39.78
CA PRO A 13 -25.91 3.18 -38.66
C PRO A 13 -25.91 2.43 -37.32
N PHE A 14 -26.92 1.59 -37.11
CA PHE A 14 -27.08 0.74 -35.93
C PHE A 14 -25.97 -0.33 -35.76
N GLN A 15 -25.50 -0.95 -36.86
CA GLN A 15 -24.40 -1.92 -36.80
C GLN A 15 -23.07 -1.24 -36.49
N LEU A 16 -22.85 -0.04 -37.03
CA LEU A 16 -21.64 0.76 -36.76
C LEU A 16 -21.62 1.24 -35.29
N GLN A 17 -22.77 1.62 -34.73
CA GLN A 17 -22.89 2.04 -33.33
C GLN A 17 -22.67 0.87 -32.36
N ASN A 18 -23.22 -0.31 -32.67
CA ASN A 18 -23.02 -1.52 -31.89
C ASN A 18 -21.55 -2.01 -31.94
N TRP A 19 -20.90 -1.89 -33.10
CA TRP A 19 -19.46 -2.15 -33.25
C TRP A 19 -18.61 -1.19 -32.41
N LYS A 20 -18.86 0.13 -32.49
CA LYS A 20 -18.17 1.13 -31.67
C LYS A 20 -18.34 0.87 -30.17
N GLN A 21 -19.53 0.45 -29.75
CA GLN A 21 -19.81 0.09 -28.35
C GLN A 21 -19.12 -1.22 -27.93
N LYS A 22 -18.99 -2.20 -28.83
CA LYS A 22 -18.23 -3.43 -28.60
C LYS A 22 -16.73 -3.15 -28.45
N VAL A 23 -16.17 -2.29 -29.31
CA VAL A 23 -14.77 -1.85 -29.25
C VAL A 23 -14.47 -1.04 -27.99
N SER A 24 -15.38 -0.16 -27.55
CA SER A 24 -15.17 0.58 -26.31
C SER A 24 -15.22 -0.33 -25.07
N ARG A 25 -16.10 -1.35 -25.08
CA ARG A 25 -16.15 -2.38 -24.03
C ARG A 25 -14.88 -3.22 -23.96
N THR A 26 -14.33 -3.65 -25.10
CA THR A 26 -13.07 -4.40 -25.12
C THR A 26 -11.90 -3.56 -24.63
N LYS A 27 -11.76 -2.31 -25.10
CA LYS A 27 -10.73 -1.38 -24.61
C LYS A 27 -10.82 -1.14 -23.10
N LYS A 28 -12.04 -0.99 -22.56
CA LYS A 28 -12.26 -0.86 -21.11
C LYS A 28 -11.84 -2.12 -20.35
N ALA A 29 -12.19 -3.30 -20.87
CA ALA A 29 -11.82 -4.57 -20.25
C ALA A 29 -10.29 -4.77 -20.25
N GLU A 30 -9.62 -4.43 -21.36
CA GLU A 30 -8.16 -4.45 -21.45
C GLU A 30 -7.51 -3.50 -20.45
N PHE A 31 -8.00 -2.26 -20.37
CA PHE A 31 -7.52 -1.27 -19.40
C PHE A 31 -7.62 -1.78 -17.95
N ILE A 32 -8.75 -2.40 -17.59
CA ILE A 32 -8.96 -2.97 -16.25
C ILE A 32 -7.99 -4.13 -16.01
N ARG A 33 -7.78 -5.01 -16.98
CA ARG A 33 -6.80 -6.11 -16.84
C ARG A 33 -5.38 -5.59 -16.66
N THR A 34 -4.97 -4.56 -17.43
CA THR A 34 -3.65 -3.95 -17.27
C THR A 34 -3.49 -3.26 -15.92
N ALA A 35 -4.52 -2.55 -15.47
CA ALA A 35 -4.51 -1.91 -14.15
C ALA A 35 -4.39 -2.93 -13.01
N GLU A 36 -5.11 -4.06 -13.09
CA GLU A 36 -5.01 -5.13 -12.09
C GLU A 36 -3.64 -5.82 -12.15
N LYS A 37 -3.06 -5.99 -13.35
CA LYS A 37 -1.69 -6.50 -13.50
C LYS A 37 -0.67 -5.59 -12.79
N PHE A 38 -0.73 -4.27 -13.03
CA PHE A 38 0.18 -3.32 -12.37
C PHE A 38 -0.04 -3.28 -10.86
N LYS A 39 -1.29 -3.32 -10.40
CA LYS A 39 -1.61 -3.42 -8.97
C LYS A 39 -0.99 -4.66 -8.33
N ASN A 40 -1.08 -5.82 -8.99
CA ASN A 40 -0.45 -7.05 -8.49
C ASN A 40 1.08 -6.95 -8.49
N GLN A 41 1.69 -6.33 -9.51
CA GLN A 41 3.13 -6.09 -9.53
C GLN A 41 3.58 -5.21 -8.36
N VAL A 42 2.84 -4.13 -8.06
CA VAL A 42 3.12 -3.28 -6.90
C VAL A 42 3.04 -4.09 -5.61
N ILE A 43 2.02 -4.93 -5.44
CA ILE A 43 1.88 -5.78 -4.25
C ILE A 43 3.05 -6.75 -4.09
N ILE A 44 3.52 -7.36 -5.18
CA ILE A 44 4.66 -8.28 -5.15
C ILE A 44 5.93 -7.53 -4.74
N ILE A 45 6.22 -6.39 -5.38
CA ILE A 45 7.39 -5.56 -5.07
C ILE A 45 7.35 -5.07 -3.62
N GLU A 46 6.19 -4.64 -3.13
CA GLU A 46 6.02 -4.20 -1.74
C GLU A 46 6.26 -5.36 -0.74
N LYS A 47 5.81 -6.58 -1.06
CA LYS A 47 6.07 -7.78 -0.23
C LYS A 47 7.54 -8.19 -0.22
N ASP A 48 8.17 -8.28 -1.39
CA ASP A 48 9.57 -8.67 -1.53
C ASP A 48 10.46 -7.67 -0.78
N LYS A 49 10.22 -6.37 -1.00
CA LYS A 49 10.92 -5.31 -0.28
C LYS A 49 10.73 -5.44 1.23
N HIS A 50 9.50 -5.67 1.71
CA HIS A 50 9.27 -5.78 3.15
C HIS A 50 10.01 -6.98 3.76
N SER A 51 10.10 -8.09 3.03
CA SER A 51 10.89 -9.24 3.42
C SER A 51 12.40 -8.97 3.44
N HIS A 52 12.92 -8.23 2.47
CA HIS A 52 14.36 -7.99 2.35
C HIS A 52 14.89 -6.89 3.27
N PHE A 53 14.13 -5.81 3.47
CA PHE A 53 14.61 -4.63 4.22
C PHE A 53 14.12 -4.58 5.67
N TYR A 54 12.90 -5.05 5.94
CA TYR A 54 12.25 -4.80 7.24
C TYR A 54 12.15 -6.04 8.14
N ASN A 55 12.25 -7.25 7.59
CA ASN A 55 12.25 -8.51 8.37
C ASN A 55 13.65 -8.94 8.86
N GLN A 56 14.75 -8.35 8.36
CA GLN A 56 16.10 -8.64 8.87
C GLN A 56 16.41 -7.78 10.10
N ARG A 57 16.85 -8.39 11.20
CA ARG A 57 17.52 -7.68 12.31
C ARG A 57 18.89 -7.21 11.82
N SER A 58 18.92 -6.14 11.02
CA SER A 58 20.15 -5.56 10.46
C SER A 58 20.62 -4.35 11.27
N ASP A 59 21.92 -4.11 11.28
CA ASP A 59 22.57 -2.95 11.91
C ASP A 59 22.13 -1.60 11.31
N PHE A 60 21.54 -1.61 10.10
CA PHE A 60 21.03 -0.43 9.37
C PHE A 60 19.58 -0.06 9.72
N ARG A 61 19.09 -0.46 10.89
CA ARG A 61 17.68 -0.23 11.27
C ARG A 61 17.31 1.27 11.29
N ILE A 62 18.26 2.15 11.57
CA ILE A 62 18.05 3.60 11.59
C ILE A 62 17.85 4.12 10.15
N GLU A 63 18.68 3.69 9.21
CA GLU A 63 18.59 4.01 7.79
C GLU A 63 17.32 3.42 7.17
N HIS A 64 16.97 2.18 7.51
CA HIS A 64 15.71 1.55 7.10
C HIS A 64 14.48 2.28 7.66
N SER A 65 14.55 2.80 8.89
CA SER A 65 13.45 3.58 9.48
C SER A 65 13.18 4.86 8.69
N MET A 66 14.23 5.54 8.19
CA MET A 66 14.04 6.73 7.36
C MET A 66 13.38 6.40 6.01
N LEU A 67 13.77 5.27 5.40
CA LEU A 67 13.15 4.79 4.16
C LEU A 67 11.69 4.38 4.38
N GLU A 68 11.39 3.72 5.51
CA GLU A 68 10.04 3.33 5.90
C GLU A 68 9.13 4.55 6.13
N GLU A 69 9.65 5.62 6.74
CA GLU A 69 8.91 6.88 6.88
C GLU A 69 8.58 7.52 5.53
N LEU A 70 9.53 7.56 4.59
CA LEU A 70 9.30 8.09 3.24
C LEU A 70 8.29 7.24 2.47
N GLU A 71 8.38 5.92 2.59
CA GLU A 71 7.42 4.99 2.02
C GLU A 71 6.01 5.22 2.57
N ASN A 72 5.87 5.31 3.89
CA ASN A 72 4.57 5.55 4.51
C ASN A 72 3.96 6.88 4.06
N LYS A 73 4.78 7.92 3.85
CA LYS A 73 4.34 9.18 3.24
C LYS A 73 3.82 8.96 1.81
N LEU A 74 4.51 8.20 0.97
CA LEU A 74 4.07 7.90 -0.40
C LEU A 74 2.79 7.04 -0.43
N ILE A 75 2.67 6.04 0.46
CA ILE A 75 1.45 5.23 0.61
C ILE A 75 0.27 6.12 1.01
N ASN A 76 0.48 7.01 1.98
CA ASN A 76 -0.55 7.94 2.43
C ASN A 76 -0.92 8.93 1.32
N SER A 77 0.05 9.47 0.55
CA SER A 77 -0.22 10.32 -0.61
C SER A 77 -1.14 9.61 -1.62
N ARG A 78 -0.75 8.40 -2.07
CA ARG A 78 -1.55 7.58 -3.01
C ARG A 78 -2.97 7.33 -2.49
N LYS A 79 -3.13 7.04 -1.19
CA LYS A 79 -4.46 6.86 -0.57
C LYS A 79 -5.29 8.15 -0.60
N THR A 80 -4.68 9.29 -0.26
CA THR A 80 -5.38 10.58 -0.25
C THR A 80 -5.78 11.02 -1.66
N GLU A 81 -4.92 10.84 -2.66
CA GLU A 81 -5.22 11.12 -4.06
C GLU A 81 -6.39 10.27 -4.57
N ARG A 82 -6.37 8.96 -4.28
CA ARG A 82 -7.49 8.07 -4.61
C ARG A 82 -8.81 8.56 -4.01
N ALA A 83 -8.79 8.98 -2.74
CA ALA A 83 -9.98 9.50 -2.08
C ALA A 83 -10.47 10.81 -2.73
N LYS A 84 -9.56 11.73 -3.07
CA LYS A 84 -9.89 12.98 -3.79
C LYS A 84 -10.54 12.71 -5.15
N ILE A 85 -9.95 11.80 -5.95
CA ILE A 85 -10.49 11.40 -7.26
C ILE A 85 -11.89 10.80 -7.09
N GLN A 86 -12.07 9.90 -6.13
CA GLN A 86 -13.36 9.28 -5.85
C GLN A 86 -14.41 10.33 -5.44
N GLN A 87 -14.02 11.31 -4.64
CA GLN A 87 -14.90 12.41 -4.21
C GLN A 87 -15.30 13.31 -5.40
N GLN A 88 -14.35 13.69 -6.26
CA GLN A 88 -14.63 14.49 -7.46
C GLN A 88 -15.56 13.75 -8.44
N LEU A 89 -15.28 12.47 -8.69
CA LEU A 89 -16.14 11.63 -9.54
C LEU A 89 -17.55 11.45 -8.95
N ALA A 90 -17.68 11.29 -7.63
CA ALA A 90 -18.97 11.22 -6.97
C ALA A 90 -19.77 12.52 -7.10
N LYS A 91 -19.12 13.68 -7.01
CA LYS A 91 -19.76 14.99 -7.23
C LYS A 91 -20.30 15.10 -8.66
N ILE A 92 -19.47 14.80 -9.67
CA ILE A 92 -19.88 14.82 -11.08
C ILE A 92 -21.05 13.87 -11.31
N HIS A 93 -20.95 12.64 -10.79
CA HIS A 93 -22.01 11.64 -10.92
C HIS A 93 -23.33 12.11 -10.28
N ASN A 94 -23.27 12.73 -9.10
CA ASN A 94 -24.46 13.27 -8.43
C ASN A 94 -25.09 14.42 -9.21
N ASN A 95 -24.29 15.31 -9.81
CA ASN A 95 -24.80 16.38 -10.67
C ASN A 95 -25.49 15.80 -11.90
N VAL A 96 -24.88 14.80 -12.57
CA VAL A 96 -25.50 14.08 -13.69
C VAL A 96 -26.80 13.41 -13.28
N LYS A 97 -26.83 12.78 -12.10
CA LYS A 97 -28.04 12.13 -11.58
C LYS A 97 -29.15 13.16 -11.30
N LYS A 98 -28.80 14.33 -10.76
CA LYS A 98 -29.73 15.46 -10.55
C LYS A 98 -30.30 15.96 -11.88
N LEU A 99 -29.46 16.13 -12.89
CA LEU A 99 -29.89 16.47 -14.26
C LEU A 99 -30.85 15.41 -14.83
N GLN A 100 -30.51 14.12 -14.69
CA GLN A 100 -31.37 13.01 -15.15
C GLN A 100 -32.73 12.98 -14.45
N TYR A 101 -32.81 13.31 -13.16
CA TYR A 101 -34.10 13.40 -12.46
C TYR A 101 -34.93 14.57 -12.97
N GLN A 102 -34.33 15.74 -13.18
CA GLN A 102 -35.05 16.90 -13.70
C GLN A 102 -35.58 16.65 -15.12
N LEU A 103 -34.87 15.86 -15.93
CA LEU A 103 -35.31 15.45 -17.27
C LEU A 103 -36.52 14.49 -17.28
N LYS A 104 -36.90 13.86 -16.16
CA LYS A 104 -37.99 12.87 -16.12
C LYS A 104 -39.39 13.46 -15.93
N ASP A 105 -39.52 14.61 -15.26
CA ASP A 105 -40.82 15.02 -14.67
C ASP A 105 -41.29 16.45 -15.01
N VAL A 106 -40.83 17.10 -16.09
CA VAL A 106 -41.18 18.52 -16.32
C VAL A 106 -41.53 18.86 -17.77
N LYS A 107 -42.61 19.65 -17.94
CA LYS A 107 -42.97 20.28 -19.22
C LYS A 107 -41.93 21.36 -19.57
N PRO A 108 -41.40 21.43 -20.80
CA PRO A 108 -40.38 22.40 -21.16
C PRO A 108 -40.95 23.84 -21.16
N THR A 109 -40.75 24.53 -20.05
CA THR A 109 -40.90 25.99 -19.92
C THR A 109 -39.56 26.65 -20.26
N PRO A 110 -39.52 27.83 -20.91
CA PRO A 110 -38.27 28.52 -21.25
C PRO A 110 -37.29 28.66 -20.07
N ASP A 111 -37.77 29.08 -18.89
CA ASP A 111 -36.95 29.18 -17.67
C ASP A 111 -36.38 27.83 -17.20
N PHE A 112 -37.12 26.74 -17.43
CA PHE A 112 -36.67 25.40 -17.10
C PHE A 112 -35.59 24.90 -18.08
N VAL A 113 -35.72 25.26 -19.37
CA VAL A 113 -34.70 24.95 -20.38
C VAL A 113 -33.38 25.69 -20.07
N GLU A 114 -33.45 26.96 -19.65
CA GLU A 114 -32.25 27.70 -19.25
C GLU A 114 -31.58 27.07 -18.01
N LYS A 115 -32.37 26.66 -17.01
CA LYS A 115 -31.86 25.94 -15.84
C LYS A 115 -31.22 24.59 -16.18
N LEU A 116 -31.75 23.87 -17.17
CA LEU A 116 -31.13 22.63 -17.67
C LEU A 116 -29.81 22.92 -18.36
N ARG A 117 -29.74 24.00 -19.15
CA ARG A 117 -28.52 24.45 -19.82
C ARG A 117 -27.43 24.81 -18.81
N GLU A 118 -27.76 25.60 -17.79
CA GLU A 118 -26.83 25.94 -16.70
C GLU A 118 -26.27 24.69 -16.02
N MET A 119 -27.13 23.73 -15.66
CA MET A 119 -26.67 22.48 -15.05
C MET A 119 -25.82 21.61 -16.00
N MET A 120 -26.12 21.61 -17.30
CA MET A 120 -25.31 20.92 -18.30
C MET A 120 -23.93 21.55 -18.42
N GLU A 121 -23.86 22.89 -18.45
CA GLU A 121 -22.61 23.65 -18.48
C GLU A 121 -21.80 23.45 -17.19
N GLU A 122 -22.43 23.43 -16.01
CA GLU A 122 -21.78 23.09 -14.74
C GLU A 122 -21.17 21.68 -14.76
N ILE A 123 -21.89 20.69 -15.30
CA ILE A 123 -21.40 19.31 -15.42
C ILE A 123 -20.24 19.25 -16.42
N GLU A 124 -20.36 19.91 -17.57
CA GLU A 124 -19.32 19.94 -18.59
C GLU A 124 -18.05 20.61 -18.07
N ASN A 125 -18.19 21.76 -17.41
CA ASN A 125 -17.09 22.45 -16.75
C ASN A 125 -16.46 21.58 -15.67
N ALA A 126 -17.23 20.90 -14.82
CA ALA A 126 -16.71 19.99 -13.80
C ALA A 126 -15.97 18.78 -14.41
N ILE A 127 -16.42 18.26 -15.56
CA ILE A 127 -15.74 17.17 -16.27
C ILE A 127 -14.44 17.67 -16.91
N ASN A 128 -14.45 18.86 -17.51
CA ASN A 128 -13.30 19.44 -18.17
C ASN A 128 -12.21 19.81 -17.16
N THR A 129 -12.56 20.45 -16.04
CA THR A 129 -11.61 20.74 -14.95
C THR A 129 -11.04 19.45 -14.36
N PHE A 130 -11.87 18.44 -14.10
CA PHE A 130 -11.38 17.15 -13.63
C PHE A 130 -10.38 16.52 -14.60
N LYS A 131 -10.70 16.48 -15.90
CA LYS A 131 -9.79 15.92 -16.91
C LYS A 131 -8.47 16.70 -17.00
N GLU A 132 -8.54 18.03 -16.94
CA GLU A 132 -7.38 18.91 -16.96
C GLU A 132 -6.48 18.66 -15.74
N GLU A 133 -7.05 18.66 -14.54
CA GLU A 133 -6.35 18.36 -13.30
C GLU A 133 -5.68 16.98 -13.34
N GLN A 134 -6.40 15.94 -13.79
CA GLN A 134 -5.84 14.60 -13.93
C GLN A 134 -4.72 14.53 -14.98
N ARG A 135 -4.82 15.30 -16.07
CA ARG A 135 -3.77 15.36 -17.09
C ARG A 135 -2.50 16.00 -16.52
N LEU A 136 -2.63 17.12 -15.82
CA LEU A 136 -1.50 17.82 -15.20
C LEU A 136 -0.78 16.93 -14.18
N ILE A 137 -1.53 16.25 -13.31
CA ILE A 137 -0.96 15.29 -12.34
C ILE A 137 -0.24 14.15 -13.07
N TYR A 138 -0.84 13.60 -14.12
CA TYR A 138 -0.22 12.53 -14.89
C TYR A 138 1.08 12.97 -15.59
N GLU A 139 1.11 14.17 -16.16
CA GLU A 139 2.30 14.75 -16.78
C GLU A 139 3.42 14.99 -15.75
N GLU A 140 3.07 15.42 -14.54
CA GLU A 140 4.01 15.58 -13.42
C GLU A 140 4.59 14.22 -12.99
N LEU A 141 3.73 13.21 -12.79
CA LEU A 141 4.17 11.86 -12.44
C LEU A 141 5.08 11.23 -13.51
N ILE A 142 4.83 11.45 -14.80
CA ILE A 142 5.74 11.00 -15.87
C ILE A 142 7.12 11.68 -15.76
N LYS A 143 7.14 12.99 -15.46
CA LYS A 143 8.41 13.72 -15.29
C LYS A 143 9.19 13.19 -14.09
N GLU A 144 8.51 12.92 -12.98
CA GLU A 144 9.10 12.31 -11.79
C GLU A 144 9.62 10.89 -12.06
N GLU A 145 8.82 10.04 -12.74
CA GLU A 145 9.23 8.69 -13.15
C GLU A 145 10.49 8.75 -14.02
N LYS A 146 10.54 9.63 -15.01
CA LYS A 146 11.72 9.79 -15.88
C LYS A 146 12.94 10.25 -15.09
N THR A 147 12.77 11.19 -14.16
CA THR A 147 13.86 11.74 -13.36
C THR A 147 14.43 10.70 -12.41
N THR A 148 13.57 10.03 -11.64
CA THR A 148 13.95 8.95 -10.72
C THR A 148 14.57 7.76 -11.45
N ASN A 149 14.04 7.39 -12.63
CA ASN A 149 14.65 6.35 -13.46
C ASN A 149 16.05 6.75 -13.96
N ASN A 150 16.27 8.02 -14.31
CA ASN A 150 17.60 8.50 -14.68
C ASN A 150 18.58 8.45 -13.50
N GLU A 151 18.13 8.81 -12.29
CA GLU A 151 18.90 8.70 -11.05
C GLU A 151 19.25 7.25 -10.71
N LEU A 152 18.26 6.34 -10.81
CA LEU A 152 18.47 4.90 -10.63
C LEU A 152 19.48 4.35 -11.63
N ASN A 153 19.37 4.72 -12.90
CA ASN A 153 20.35 4.33 -13.93
C ASN A 153 21.75 4.87 -13.62
N ALA A 154 21.86 6.12 -13.13
CA ALA A 154 23.13 6.70 -12.75
C ALA A 154 23.76 5.97 -11.54
N ILE A 155 22.95 5.59 -10.55
CA ILE A 155 23.39 4.80 -9.40
C ILE A 155 23.77 3.38 -9.82
N SER A 156 22.96 2.73 -10.67
CA SER A 156 23.27 1.39 -11.21
C SER A 156 24.62 1.39 -11.92
N ARG A 157 24.87 2.37 -12.80
CA ARG A 157 26.18 2.49 -13.47
C ARG A 157 27.32 2.69 -12.49
N LYS A 158 27.12 3.43 -11.39
CA LYS A 158 28.14 3.57 -10.34
C LYS A 158 28.41 2.25 -9.62
N ILE A 159 27.36 1.47 -9.35
CA ILE A 159 27.50 0.13 -8.75
C ILE A 159 28.25 -0.80 -9.70
N ASP A 160 27.90 -0.79 -10.99
CA ASP A 160 28.59 -1.59 -12.01
C ASP A 160 30.07 -1.18 -12.13
N LEU A 161 30.35 0.13 -12.09
CA LEU A 161 31.71 0.67 -12.06
C LEU A 161 32.48 0.26 -10.80
N TRP A 162 31.84 0.19 -9.63
CA TRP A 162 32.47 -0.32 -8.41
C TRP A 162 32.75 -1.83 -8.51
N ALA A 163 31.83 -2.59 -9.09
CA ALA A 163 32.01 -4.02 -9.32
C ALA A 163 33.18 -4.32 -10.28
N LEU A 164 33.34 -3.51 -11.34
CA LEU A 164 34.45 -3.58 -12.29
C LEU A 164 35.76 -3.02 -11.69
N GLY A 165 35.66 -1.93 -10.94
CA GLY A 165 36.77 -1.20 -10.34
C GLY A 165 37.54 -2.00 -9.31
N ASN A 166 36.95 -3.01 -8.67
CA ASN A 166 37.64 -3.86 -7.70
C ASN A 166 38.73 -4.76 -8.33
N SER A 167 38.74 -4.99 -9.65
CA SER A 167 39.81 -5.75 -10.33
C SER A 167 41.00 -4.88 -10.75
N GLU A 168 40.73 -3.66 -11.23
CA GLU A 168 41.76 -2.73 -11.68
C GLU A 168 42.36 -1.93 -10.53
N THR A 169 41.56 -1.55 -9.52
CA THR A 169 42.07 -0.86 -8.34
C THR A 169 42.88 -1.80 -7.46
N GLU A 170 42.52 -3.08 -7.27
CA GLU A 170 43.41 -4.04 -6.59
C GLU A 170 44.75 -4.26 -7.32
N LYS A 171 44.73 -4.28 -8.66
CA LYS A 171 45.95 -4.38 -9.47
C LYS A 171 46.75 -3.07 -9.45
N ALA A 172 46.10 -1.91 -9.43
CA ALA A 172 46.75 -0.62 -9.31
C ALA A 172 47.32 -0.42 -7.89
N PHE A 173 46.63 -0.82 -6.83
CA PHE A 173 47.14 -0.79 -5.45
C PHE A 173 48.31 -1.76 -5.24
N ARG A 174 48.32 -2.94 -5.90
CA ARG A 174 49.50 -3.84 -5.90
C ARG A 174 50.65 -3.35 -6.78
N ALA A 175 50.37 -2.73 -7.92
CA ALA A 175 51.38 -2.22 -8.84
C ALA A 175 52.03 -0.91 -8.33
N ILE A 176 51.27 -0.04 -7.68
CA ILE A 176 51.76 1.22 -7.08
C ILE A 176 52.56 0.95 -5.79
N SER A 177 52.29 -0.17 -5.09
CA SER A 177 53.04 -0.58 -3.90
C SER A 177 54.43 -1.17 -4.21
N SER A 178 54.68 -1.65 -5.44
CA SER A 178 55.92 -2.37 -5.77
C SER A 178 56.97 -1.59 -6.56
N LYS A 179 56.68 -0.37 -7.02
CA LYS A 179 57.67 0.50 -7.68
C LYS A 179 57.36 1.97 -7.44
N VAL A 180 58.05 2.60 -6.48
CA VAL A 180 58.86 3.84 -6.66
C VAL A 180 59.29 4.40 -5.29
N PRO A 181 60.56 4.86 -5.16
CA PRO A 181 61.10 5.43 -3.92
C PRO A 181 60.52 6.81 -3.59
N VAL A 182 60.57 7.11 -2.29
CA VAL A 182 60.41 8.41 -1.63
C VAL A 182 60.94 9.56 -2.50
N ASP A 183 60.08 10.53 -2.82
CA ASP A 183 60.21 11.94 -2.38
C ASP A 183 59.14 12.82 -3.09
N LYS A 184 58.12 13.24 -2.33
CA LYS A 184 57.31 14.43 -2.64
C LYS A 184 56.61 14.86 -1.36
N VAL A 185 57.33 15.73 -0.65
CA VAL A 185 56.87 16.52 0.48
C VAL A 185 55.61 17.29 0.08
N ILE A 186 54.45 16.78 0.50
CA ILE A 186 53.34 17.63 0.94
C ILE A 186 53.52 17.72 2.45
N PRO A 187 53.75 18.90 3.06
CA PRO A 187 53.78 19.00 4.49
C PRO A 187 52.37 18.74 5.00
N SER A 188 52.11 17.50 5.43
CA SER A 188 50.91 17.17 6.18
C SER A 188 50.93 18.05 7.43
N THR A 189 49.92 18.91 7.56
CA THR A 189 49.66 19.77 8.72
C THR A 189 49.28 18.98 9.98
N LEU A 190 49.49 17.67 9.97
CA LEU A 190 49.12 16.72 10.99
C LEU A 190 50.40 16.17 11.65
N PRO A 191 50.44 16.10 12.99
CA PRO A 191 51.56 15.51 13.70
C PRO A 191 51.84 14.07 13.26
N GLU A 192 53.11 13.70 13.23
CA GLU A 192 53.63 12.40 12.79
C GLU A 192 52.96 11.22 13.51
N GLU A 193 52.61 11.41 14.79
CA GLU A 193 51.97 10.38 15.62
C GLU A 193 50.51 10.12 15.21
N VAL A 194 49.85 11.08 14.55
CA VAL A 194 48.51 10.89 13.98
C VAL A 194 48.58 10.02 12.72
N VAL A 195 49.64 10.19 11.94
CA VAL A 195 49.90 9.40 10.73
C VAL A 195 50.29 7.97 11.10
N ASP A 196 51.07 7.78 12.16
CA ASP A 196 51.44 6.45 12.65
C ASP A 196 50.25 5.65 13.19
N PHE A 197 49.32 6.32 13.89
CA PHE A 197 48.07 5.69 14.32
C PHE A 197 47.20 5.28 13.12
N GLU A 198 47.12 6.11 12.08
CA GLU A 198 46.34 5.81 10.88
C GLU A 198 46.94 4.66 10.07
N LYS A 199 48.27 4.63 9.92
CA LYS A 199 48.99 3.50 9.31
C LYS A 199 48.77 2.20 10.10
N PHE A 200 48.81 2.27 11.43
CA PHE A 200 48.55 1.10 12.29
C PHE A 200 47.14 0.55 12.10
N LEU A 201 46.12 1.42 12.02
CA LEU A 201 44.74 1.00 11.74
C LEU A 201 44.58 0.35 10.38
N GLN A 202 45.24 0.90 9.35
CA GLN A 202 45.20 0.34 7.99
C GLN A 202 45.87 -1.03 7.91
N GLN A 203 46.94 -1.25 8.67
CA GLN A 203 47.68 -2.53 8.68
C GLN A 203 47.01 -3.62 9.54
N THR A 204 46.26 -3.25 10.58
CA THR A 204 45.73 -4.20 11.58
C THR A 204 44.23 -4.50 11.45
N GLY A 205 43.60 -4.13 10.33
CA GLY A 205 42.19 -4.45 10.08
C GLY A 205 41.21 -3.52 10.78
N GLY A 206 41.55 -2.24 10.95
CA GLY A 206 40.65 -1.21 11.44
C GLY A 206 40.59 -1.08 12.96
N ARG A 207 39.52 -0.47 13.48
CA ARG A 207 39.38 -0.14 14.92
C ARG A 207 39.12 -1.35 15.80
N GLN A 208 38.79 -2.49 15.20
CA GLN A 208 38.47 -3.74 15.88
C GLN A 208 39.53 -4.81 15.69
N GLY A 209 40.68 -4.49 15.08
CA GLY A 209 41.79 -5.45 14.94
C GLY A 209 41.46 -6.67 14.08
N GLY A 210 40.48 -6.56 13.18
CA GLY A 210 39.96 -7.69 12.38
C GLY A 210 38.99 -8.62 13.12
N TRP A 211 38.63 -8.31 14.37
CA TRP A 211 37.55 -9.02 15.09
C TRP A 211 36.19 -8.46 14.70
N ASP A 212 35.15 -9.28 14.79
CA ASP A 212 33.79 -8.80 14.64
C ASP A 212 33.37 -7.93 15.85
N ASP A 213 32.35 -7.11 15.65
CA ASP A 213 31.93 -6.15 16.68
C ASP A 213 31.38 -6.81 17.95
N TYR A 214 30.83 -8.03 17.85
CA TYR A 214 30.27 -8.75 18.99
C TYR A 214 31.38 -9.34 19.87
N ASP A 215 32.32 -10.05 19.25
CA ASP A 215 33.50 -10.66 19.84
C ASP A 215 34.37 -9.59 20.48
N HIS A 216 34.63 -8.48 19.77
CA HIS A 216 35.43 -7.38 20.29
C HIS A 216 34.75 -6.70 21.50
N GLN A 217 33.44 -6.47 21.47
CA GLN A 217 32.73 -5.89 22.61
C GLN A 217 32.73 -6.80 23.83
N ASN A 218 32.55 -8.11 23.65
CA ASN A 218 32.61 -9.08 24.75
C ASN A 218 34.02 -9.15 25.34
N PHE A 219 35.04 -9.19 24.49
CA PHE A 219 36.45 -9.08 24.91
C PHE A 219 36.71 -7.84 25.76
N VAL A 220 36.30 -6.64 25.30
CA VAL A 220 36.51 -5.39 26.04
C VAL A 220 35.75 -5.39 27.38
N LYS A 221 34.53 -5.92 27.42
CA LYS A 221 33.73 -6.03 28.66
C LYS A 221 34.43 -6.92 29.69
N VAL A 222 34.88 -8.11 29.29
CA VAL A 222 35.56 -9.06 30.19
C VAL A 222 36.91 -8.52 30.63
N ARG A 223 37.69 -7.94 29.71
CA ARG A 223 38.97 -7.29 30.03
C ARG A 223 38.83 -6.17 31.05
N ASN A 224 37.80 -5.33 30.92
CA ASN A 224 37.53 -4.23 31.86
C ASN A 224 37.14 -4.74 33.25
N LYS A 225 36.41 -5.86 33.35
CA LYS A 225 36.11 -6.51 34.64
C LYS A 225 37.39 -6.99 35.34
N HIS A 226 38.31 -7.58 34.59
CA HIS A 226 39.56 -8.16 35.13
C HIS A 226 40.74 -7.20 35.18
N LYS A 227 40.57 -5.95 34.74
CA LYS A 227 41.64 -4.94 34.63
C LYS A 227 42.89 -5.46 33.89
N GLY A 228 42.71 -6.31 32.88
CA GLY A 228 43.81 -6.89 32.09
C GLY A 228 44.63 -7.98 32.78
N LYS A 229 44.13 -8.60 33.86
CA LYS A 229 44.80 -9.75 34.51
C LYS A 229 44.61 -11.04 33.70
N PRO A 230 45.59 -11.97 33.66
CA PRO A 230 45.53 -13.19 32.83
C PRO A 230 44.25 -14.03 32.98
N ALA A 231 43.58 -13.96 34.13
CA ALA A 231 42.28 -14.58 34.37
C ALA A 231 41.15 -14.14 33.41
N PHE A 232 41.33 -13.02 32.68
CA PHE A 232 40.36 -12.59 31.66
C PHE A 232 40.36 -13.53 30.45
N VAL A 233 41.48 -14.19 30.14
CA VAL A 233 41.60 -15.02 28.93
C VAL A 233 40.70 -16.25 29.04
N GLU A 234 40.63 -16.86 30.23
CA GLU A 234 39.74 -17.99 30.52
C GLU A 234 38.26 -17.57 30.42
N GLU A 235 37.88 -16.43 31.01
CA GLU A 235 36.51 -15.92 30.93
C GLU A 235 36.12 -15.52 29.49
N VAL A 236 37.04 -14.94 28.69
CA VAL A 236 36.76 -14.59 27.29
C VAL A 236 36.48 -15.83 26.45
N LEU A 237 37.20 -16.94 26.68
CA LEU A 237 36.99 -18.19 25.95
C LEU A 237 35.61 -18.83 26.24
N GLU A 238 35.04 -18.60 27.44
CA GLU A 238 33.67 -19.03 27.75
C GLU A 238 32.61 -18.25 26.96
N TYR A 239 32.85 -16.96 26.71
CA TYR A 239 31.92 -16.12 25.94
C TYR A 239 32.12 -16.22 24.42
N LEU A 240 33.27 -16.71 23.95
CA LEU A 240 33.63 -16.80 22.52
C LEU A 240 33.92 -18.26 22.10
N PRO A 241 32.89 -19.12 21.99
CA PRO A 241 33.06 -20.50 21.54
C PRO A 241 33.50 -20.52 20.07
N GLY A 242 34.80 -20.71 19.83
CA GLY A 242 35.39 -20.76 18.49
C GLY A 242 36.73 -20.05 18.34
N ARG A 243 37.16 -19.26 19.34
CA ARG A 243 38.47 -18.59 19.35
C ARG A 243 39.49 -19.36 20.18
N THR A 244 40.73 -19.36 19.75
CA THR A 244 41.83 -19.99 20.49
C THR A 244 42.41 -19.04 21.54
N GLN A 245 43.03 -19.60 22.59
CA GLN A 245 43.71 -18.80 23.62
C GLN A 245 44.76 -17.86 23.02
N ASP A 246 45.49 -18.34 22.00
CA ASP A 246 46.50 -17.58 21.29
C ASP A 246 45.92 -16.40 20.51
N GLU A 247 44.74 -16.56 19.89
CA GLU A 247 44.05 -15.46 19.22
C GLU A 247 43.62 -14.37 20.21
N VAL A 248 43.08 -14.75 21.38
CA VAL A 248 42.70 -13.80 22.44
C VAL A 248 43.93 -13.04 22.95
N GLN A 249 45.07 -13.72 23.11
CA GLN A 249 46.31 -13.09 23.57
C GLN A 249 46.92 -12.15 22.51
N GLN A 250 46.86 -12.54 21.23
CA GLN A 250 47.26 -11.67 20.12
C GLN A 250 46.40 -10.42 20.06
N HIS A 251 45.08 -10.57 20.29
CA HIS A 251 44.18 -9.43 20.32
C HIS A 251 44.40 -8.52 21.52
N GLU A 252 44.75 -9.05 22.69
CA GLU A 252 45.16 -8.24 23.85
C GLU A 252 46.44 -7.45 23.54
N ASN A 253 47.44 -8.09 22.93
CA ASN A 253 48.67 -7.41 22.54
C ASN A 253 48.40 -6.29 21.51
N TRP A 254 47.48 -6.52 20.58
CA TRP A 254 47.02 -5.50 19.64
C TRP A 254 46.27 -4.37 20.36
N TYR A 255 45.33 -4.70 21.25
CA TYR A 255 44.50 -3.72 21.95
C TYR A 255 45.32 -2.81 22.87
N GLN A 256 46.35 -3.35 23.53
CA GLN A 256 47.33 -2.57 24.30
C GLN A 256 48.09 -1.58 23.42
N LYS A 257 48.56 -2.03 22.24
CA LYS A 257 49.22 -1.15 21.27
C LYS A 257 48.26 -0.08 20.74
N PHE A 258 47.02 -0.45 20.47
CA PHE A 258 45.97 0.47 20.04
C PHE A 258 45.72 1.57 21.07
N LEU A 259 45.56 1.23 22.35
CA LEU A 259 45.38 2.19 23.43
C LEU A 259 46.58 3.15 23.57
N ALA A 260 47.80 2.61 23.53
CA ALA A 260 49.02 3.41 23.63
C ALA A 260 49.20 4.39 22.45
N LEU A 261 48.75 4.01 21.26
CA LEU A 261 48.79 4.89 20.08
C LEU A 261 47.63 5.91 20.10
N GLU A 262 46.46 5.53 20.61
CA GLU A 262 45.33 6.45 20.79
C GLU A 262 45.67 7.55 21.81
N GLU A 263 46.34 7.19 22.90
CA GLU A 263 46.82 8.14 23.91
C GLU A 263 47.88 9.09 23.32
N ARG A 264 48.90 8.57 22.63
CA ARG A 264 49.90 9.40 21.93
C ARG A 264 49.27 10.35 20.90
N LYS A 265 48.23 9.90 20.19
CA LYS A 265 47.45 10.76 19.28
C LYS A 265 46.76 11.91 20.04
N LYS A 266 46.11 11.60 21.17
CA LYS A 266 45.43 12.61 22.01
C LYS A 266 46.44 13.63 22.56
N GLU A 267 47.58 13.17 23.06
CA GLU A 267 48.67 14.01 23.56
C GLU A 267 49.26 14.90 22.46
N SER A 268 49.52 14.33 21.27
CA SER A 268 50.07 15.10 20.14
C SER A 268 49.10 16.18 19.66
N ILE A 269 47.80 15.88 19.60
CA ILE A 269 46.76 16.89 19.28
C ILE A 269 46.68 17.97 20.36
N GLN A 270 46.76 17.60 21.64
CA GLN A 270 46.76 18.56 22.75
C GLN A 270 48.00 19.46 22.72
N ASN A 271 49.18 18.89 22.49
CA ASN A 271 50.43 19.63 22.33
C ASN A 271 50.39 20.58 21.12
N TRP A 272 49.82 20.15 19.99
CA TRP A 272 49.62 21.00 18.82
C TRP A 272 48.68 22.17 19.12
N LYS A 273 47.56 21.93 19.83
CA LYS A 273 46.64 22.99 20.27
C LYS A 273 47.32 23.99 21.21
N SER A 274 48.08 23.50 22.20
CA SER A 274 48.83 24.33 23.14
C SER A 274 49.90 25.18 22.43
N LYS A 275 50.67 24.59 21.52
CA LYS A 275 51.67 25.33 20.72
C LYS A 275 51.03 26.39 19.82
N LYS A 276 49.86 26.10 19.23
CA LYS A 276 49.12 27.08 18.42
C LYS A 276 48.61 28.25 19.26
N GLN A 277 48.15 27.97 20.48
CA GLN A 277 47.71 28.99 21.44
C GLN A 277 48.88 29.85 21.94
N GLN A 278 50.03 29.23 22.28
CA GLN A 278 51.24 29.94 22.67
C GLN A 278 51.75 30.88 21.56
N LYS A 279 51.79 30.42 20.30
CA LYS A 279 52.14 31.29 19.17
C LYS A 279 51.20 32.50 19.02
N LYS A 280 49.91 32.32 19.29
CA LYS A 280 48.92 33.42 19.27
C LYS A 280 49.17 34.41 20.41
N GLU A 281 49.55 33.93 21.59
CA GLU A 281 49.90 34.77 22.74
C GLU A 281 51.25 35.47 22.57
N GLU A 282 52.23 34.85 21.93
CA GLU A 282 53.51 35.49 21.57
C GLU A 282 53.32 36.61 20.54
N ILE A 283 52.48 36.39 19.53
CA ILE A 283 52.11 37.44 18.56
C ILE A 283 51.37 38.59 19.27
N PHE A 284 50.54 38.28 20.28
CA PHE A 284 49.87 39.29 21.09
C PHE A 284 50.85 40.08 21.97
N LYS A 285 51.81 39.41 22.63
CA LYS A 285 52.88 40.06 23.41
C LYS A 285 53.85 40.86 22.53
N LEU A 286 54.10 40.45 21.29
CA LEU A 286 54.92 41.20 20.35
C LEU A 286 54.22 42.50 19.92
N LYS A 287 52.88 42.46 19.72
CA LYS A 287 52.06 43.67 19.50
C LYS A 287 52.07 44.60 20.72
N GLU A 288 51.97 44.07 21.92
CA GLU A 288 51.99 44.85 23.17
C GLU A 288 53.36 45.50 23.47
N LYS A 289 54.46 44.88 22.98
CA LYS A 289 55.82 45.43 23.05
C LYS A 289 56.11 46.51 22.00
N VAL A 290 55.38 46.55 20.89
CA VAL A 290 55.54 47.61 19.85
C VAL A 290 54.87 48.92 20.29
N ASP A 291 53.86 48.87 21.15
CA ASP A 291 53.16 50.05 21.69
C ASP A 291 53.80 50.64 22.97
N ASN A 292 54.86 50.03 23.51
CA ASN A 292 55.58 50.55 24.68
C ASN A 292 57.04 50.84 24.34
N ILE A 293 57.29 52.00 23.74
CA ILE A 293 58.61 52.65 23.69
C ILE A 293 58.65 53.72 24.80
N PRO A 294 59.41 53.52 25.91
CA PRO A 294 59.60 54.57 26.90
C PRO A 294 60.75 55.49 26.48
N VAL A 295 60.49 56.80 26.43
CA VAL A 295 61.52 57.85 26.29
C VAL A 295 62.25 58.02 27.63
N PRO A 296 63.60 58.01 27.69
CA PRO A 296 64.35 58.17 28.94
C PRO A 296 64.84 59.61 29.15
N PHE A 297 64.63 60.16 30.35
CA PHE A 297 65.41 61.29 30.87
C PHE A 297 65.73 61.15 32.37
N HIS A 298 67.04 61.21 32.68
CA HIS A 298 67.70 61.42 33.98
C HIS A 298 67.68 62.93 34.34
N ASN A 299 67.86 63.48 35.55
CA ASN A 299 68.34 63.03 36.87
C ASN A 299 68.07 64.13 37.95
N LYS A 300 67.91 63.69 39.22
CA LYS A 300 68.45 64.25 40.52
C LYS A 300 67.82 65.45 41.29
N PRO A 301 68.06 65.53 42.63
CA PRO A 301 67.13 65.95 43.71
C PRO A 301 67.38 67.41 44.18
N ASP A 302 66.54 68.08 44.96
CA ASP A 302 66.32 67.87 46.40
C ASP A 302 65.25 68.87 46.89
N ASP A 303 64.03 68.37 47.14
CA ASP A 303 63.04 68.93 48.10
C ASP A 303 61.95 67.86 48.36
N ASN A 304 62.37 66.60 48.23
CA ASN A 304 61.58 65.59 47.51
C ASN A 304 60.80 64.67 48.45
N GLN A 305 60.85 64.88 49.76
CA GLN A 305 60.39 63.89 50.73
C GLN A 305 58.90 64.04 51.09
N LYS A 306 58.42 65.29 51.25
CA LYS A 306 57.00 65.57 51.52
C LYS A 306 56.13 65.42 50.27
N GLN A 307 56.60 65.89 49.10
CA GLN A 307 55.89 65.69 47.83
C GLN A 307 55.87 64.23 47.37
N LYS A 308 56.94 63.45 47.61
CA LYS A 308 56.91 61.98 47.34
C LYS A 308 55.98 61.24 48.26
N GLU A 309 55.84 61.66 49.52
CA GLU A 309 54.92 61.01 50.47
C GLU A 309 53.45 61.29 50.13
N GLU A 310 53.13 62.53 49.74
CA GLU A 310 51.82 62.88 49.18
C GLU A 310 51.54 62.17 47.85
N GLN A 311 52.52 62.09 46.95
CA GLN A 311 52.40 61.30 45.71
C GLN A 311 52.20 59.81 46.02
N ARG A 312 52.89 59.24 47.01
CA ARG A 312 52.69 57.85 47.45
C ARG A 312 51.30 57.63 48.03
N LYS A 313 50.76 58.58 48.80
CA LYS A 313 49.38 58.52 49.30
C LYS A 313 48.36 58.61 48.16
N LYS A 314 48.54 59.54 47.21
CA LYS A 314 47.70 59.66 46.01
C LYS A 314 47.78 58.42 45.12
N GLN A 315 48.97 57.84 44.94
CA GLN A 315 49.17 56.58 44.20
C GLN A 315 48.51 55.39 44.91
N LYS A 316 48.60 55.28 46.24
CA LYS A 316 47.91 54.23 47.01
C LYS A 316 46.39 54.33 46.86
N LEU A 317 45.83 55.53 46.99
CA LEU A 317 44.39 55.76 46.78
C LEU A 317 43.96 55.46 45.34
N ALA A 318 44.78 55.82 44.34
CA ALA A 318 44.52 55.49 42.94
C ALA A 318 44.55 53.98 42.68
N VAL A 319 45.49 53.25 43.31
CA VAL A 319 45.57 51.78 43.20
C VAL A 319 44.40 51.10 43.92
N GLU A 320 43.97 51.59 45.08
CA GLU A 320 42.78 51.08 45.78
C GLU A 320 41.50 51.35 45.00
N ALA A 321 41.35 52.55 44.44
CA ALA A 321 40.23 52.89 43.55
C ALA A 321 40.22 52.00 42.31
N TRP A 322 41.39 51.77 41.69
CA TRP A 322 41.53 50.86 40.54
C TRP A 322 41.21 49.40 40.90
N LYS A 323 41.66 48.90 42.06
CA LYS A 323 41.31 47.56 42.56
C LYS A 323 39.80 47.42 42.81
N LYS A 324 39.17 48.43 43.41
CA LYS A 324 37.70 48.47 43.59
C LYS A 324 36.98 48.48 42.25
N GLN A 325 37.42 49.31 41.30
CA GLN A 325 36.87 49.36 39.94
C GLN A 325 36.99 48.02 39.24
N LYS A 326 38.15 47.36 39.30
CA LYS A 326 38.32 46.02 38.71
C LYS A 326 37.53 44.93 39.42
N SER A 327 37.35 45.01 40.73
CA SER A 327 36.48 44.08 41.46
C SER A 327 35.02 44.23 41.02
N ILE A 328 34.54 45.47 40.89
CA ILE A 328 33.19 45.76 40.39
C ILE A 328 33.02 45.28 38.95
N GLU A 329 33.97 45.58 38.06
CA GLU A 329 33.93 45.15 36.66
C GLU A 329 33.92 43.61 36.54
N MET A 330 34.73 42.92 37.35
CA MET A 330 34.75 41.46 37.36
C MET A 330 33.44 40.87 37.89
N SER A 331 32.87 41.46 38.96
CA SER A 331 31.57 41.08 39.51
C SER A 331 30.44 41.29 38.50
N MET A 332 30.40 42.44 37.81
CA MET A 332 29.44 42.72 36.75
C MET A 332 29.58 41.74 35.57
N LYS A 333 30.82 41.36 35.21
CA LYS A 333 31.08 40.39 34.14
C LYS A 333 30.64 38.98 34.52
N CYS A 334 30.88 38.55 35.76
CA CYS A 334 30.38 37.28 36.28
C CYS A 334 28.86 37.24 36.33
N ALA A 335 28.22 38.30 36.85
CA ALA A 335 26.75 38.41 36.89
C ALA A 335 26.14 38.41 35.49
N SER A 336 26.73 39.13 34.52
CA SER A 336 26.28 39.12 33.12
C SER A 336 26.46 37.75 32.46
N SER A 337 27.52 37.01 32.80
CA SER A 337 27.72 35.64 32.31
C SER A 337 26.69 34.66 32.88
N GLN A 338 26.37 34.77 34.17
CA GLN A 338 25.37 33.93 34.84
C GLN A 338 23.97 34.15 34.25
N LEU A 339 23.56 35.41 34.03
CA LEU A 339 22.27 35.72 33.40
C LEU A 339 22.14 35.14 31.99
N LYS A 340 23.23 35.19 31.20
CA LYS A 340 23.24 34.58 29.84
C LYS A 340 23.12 33.06 29.89
N GLU A 341 23.74 32.43 30.89
CA GLU A 341 23.66 30.97 31.07
C GLU A 341 22.26 30.54 31.53
N GLU A 342 21.62 31.29 32.43
CA GLU A 342 20.25 31.08 32.87
C GLU A 342 19.26 31.20 31.70
N GLU A 343 19.37 32.27 30.90
CA GLU A 343 18.53 32.49 29.73
C GLU A 343 18.69 31.38 28.67
N GLU A 344 19.92 30.87 28.49
CA GLU A 344 20.18 29.75 27.59
C GLU A 344 19.59 28.44 28.10
N LYS A 345 19.63 28.19 29.42
CA LYS A 345 18.99 27.03 30.07
C LYS A 345 17.47 27.09 29.91
N GLU A 346 16.85 28.23 30.14
CA GLU A 346 15.40 28.41 29.94
C GLU A 346 15.00 28.19 28.48
N LYS A 347 15.77 28.72 27.52
CA LYS A 347 15.55 28.48 26.09
C LYS A 347 15.67 27.00 25.73
N LYS A 348 16.61 26.27 26.32
CA LYS A 348 16.75 24.82 26.14
C LYS A 348 15.54 24.06 26.71
N GLN A 349 15.08 24.41 27.92
CA GLN A 349 13.90 23.81 28.53
C GLN A 349 12.61 24.06 27.72
N LEU A 350 12.43 25.28 27.20
CA LEU A 350 11.26 25.60 26.37
C LEU A 350 11.26 24.78 25.07
N LYS A 351 12.40 24.67 24.39
CA LYS A 351 12.55 23.83 23.20
C LYS A 351 12.26 22.36 23.49
N GLU A 352 12.70 21.85 24.63
CA GLU A 352 12.43 20.48 25.06
C GLU A 352 10.94 20.25 25.32
N ARG A 353 10.27 21.16 26.04
CA ARG A 353 8.80 21.10 26.23
C ARG A 353 8.05 21.15 24.91
N GLN A 354 8.48 21.98 23.96
CA GLN A 354 7.90 22.02 22.62
C GLN A 354 8.08 20.69 21.87
N ARG A 355 9.24 20.04 21.99
CA ARG A 355 9.49 18.72 21.38
C ARG A 355 8.58 17.66 22.00
N GLN A 356 8.47 17.62 23.32
CA GLN A 356 7.61 16.68 24.04
C GLN A 356 6.13 16.88 23.66
N PHE A 357 5.66 18.12 23.55
CA PHE A 357 4.30 18.41 23.11
C PHE A 357 4.04 17.95 21.67
N LYS A 358 4.97 18.23 20.74
CA LYS A 358 4.88 17.75 19.36
C LYS A 358 4.85 16.23 19.27
N LEU A 359 5.69 15.55 20.05
CA LEU A 359 5.71 14.09 20.11
C LEU A 359 4.40 13.52 20.66
N LYS A 360 3.85 14.12 21.73
CA LYS A 360 2.56 13.73 22.30
C LYS A 360 1.43 13.87 21.29
N LEU A 361 1.37 14.99 20.56
CA LEU A 361 0.38 15.23 19.52
C LEU A 361 0.49 14.20 18.38
N LEU A 362 1.71 13.85 17.97
CA LEU A 362 1.95 12.83 16.96
C LEU A 362 1.46 11.45 17.42
N LEU A 363 1.81 11.06 18.65
CA LEU A 363 1.35 9.81 19.27
C LEU A 363 -0.17 9.74 19.34
N GLU A 364 -0.82 10.82 19.79
CA GLU A 364 -2.28 10.91 19.86
C GLU A 364 -2.92 10.75 18.47
N SER A 365 -2.40 11.45 17.46
CA SER A 365 -2.87 11.32 16.07
C SER A 365 -2.72 9.89 15.53
N TYR A 366 -1.61 9.22 15.83
CA TYR A 366 -1.37 7.83 15.43
C TYR A 366 -2.32 6.87 16.13
N THR A 367 -2.54 7.05 17.45
CA THR A 367 -3.52 6.22 18.18
C THR A 367 -4.94 6.40 17.67
N GLN A 368 -5.33 7.63 17.31
CA GLN A 368 -6.63 7.92 16.76
C GLN A 368 -6.79 7.31 15.36
N GLN A 369 -5.79 7.45 14.49
CA GLN A 369 -5.78 6.82 13.17
C GLN A 369 -5.87 5.29 13.27
N LYS A 370 -5.18 4.67 14.22
CA LYS A 370 -5.26 3.22 14.45
C LYS A 370 -6.67 2.79 14.88
N LYS A 371 -7.31 3.55 15.78
CA LYS A 371 -8.70 3.30 16.20
C LYS A 371 -9.68 3.44 15.03
N GLU A 372 -9.53 4.47 14.21
CA GLU A 372 -10.35 4.67 13.01
C GLU A 372 -10.19 3.50 12.02
N GLN A 373 -8.97 3.02 11.81
CA GLN A 373 -8.72 1.85 10.97
C GLN A 373 -9.39 0.58 11.53
N GLU A 374 -9.30 0.35 12.84
CA GLU A 374 -9.98 -0.78 13.48
C GLU A 374 -11.51 -0.69 13.35
N GLU A 375 -12.10 0.49 13.51
CA GLU A 375 -13.55 0.70 13.33
C GLU A 375 -13.98 0.51 11.87
N VAL A 376 -13.19 0.99 10.90
CA VAL A 376 -13.45 0.73 9.48
C VAL A 376 -13.41 -0.77 9.17
N LEU A 377 -12.44 -1.50 9.72
CA LEU A 377 -12.36 -2.96 9.55
C LEU A 377 -13.53 -3.69 10.18
N LYS A 378 -14.02 -3.24 11.34
CA LYS A 378 -15.23 -3.80 11.97
C LYS A 378 -16.47 -3.55 11.11
N LEU A 379 -16.65 -2.32 10.62
CA LEU A 379 -17.76 -1.97 9.74
C LEU A 379 -17.72 -2.75 8.43
N GLU A 380 -16.55 -2.94 7.83
CA GLU A 380 -16.41 -3.75 6.61
C GLU A 380 -16.80 -5.21 6.86
N LYS A 381 -16.39 -5.79 8.00
CA LYS A 381 -16.80 -7.15 8.40
C LYS A 381 -18.30 -7.25 8.58
N GLU A 382 -18.92 -6.27 9.23
CA GLU A 382 -20.38 -6.25 9.44
C GLU A 382 -21.15 -6.13 8.12
N ILE A 383 -20.68 -5.28 7.20
CA ILE A 383 -21.26 -5.15 5.85
C ILE A 383 -21.13 -6.46 5.09
N ARG A 384 -19.98 -7.13 5.17
CA ARG A 384 -19.73 -8.42 4.52
C ARG A 384 -20.64 -9.51 5.08
N GLU A 385 -20.81 -9.58 6.39
CA GLU A 385 -21.71 -10.53 7.04
C GLU A 385 -23.18 -10.28 6.67
N LYS A 386 -23.60 -9.00 6.63
CA LYS A 386 -24.94 -8.61 6.17
C LYS A 386 -25.16 -8.99 4.69
N ALA A 387 -24.16 -8.79 3.83
CA ALA A 387 -24.21 -9.18 2.43
C ALA A 387 -24.31 -10.69 2.26
N GLU A 388 -23.53 -11.47 3.01
CA GLU A 388 -23.60 -12.95 3.00
C GLU A 388 -24.97 -13.45 3.47
N LYS A 389 -25.51 -12.88 4.55
CA LYS A 389 -26.87 -13.19 5.03
C LYS A 389 -27.93 -12.84 3.98
N ALA A 390 -27.77 -11.74 3.26
CA ALA A 390 -28.69 -11.36 2.18
C ALA A 390 -28.60 -12.31 0.97
N GLU A 391 -27.40 -12.72 0.57
CA GLU A 391 -27.17 -13.75 -0.47
C GLU A 391 -27.82 -15.09 -0.09
N LYS A 392 -27.65 -15.56 1.15
CA LYS A 392 -28.30 -16.78 1.65
C LYS A 392 -29.83 -16.67 1.62
N ARG A 393 -30.39 -15.49 1.94
CA ARG A 393 -31.84 -15.25 1.83
C ARG A 393 -32.32 -15.25 0.38
N LYS A 394 -31.55 -14.67 -0.55
CA LYS A 394 -31.88 -14.68 -1.99
C LYS A 394 -31.87 -16.09 -2.55
N THR A 395 -30.80 -16.85 -2.31
CA THR A 395 -30.71 -18.25 -2.77
C THR A 395 -31.84 -19.11 -2.22
N ALA A 396 -32.20 -18.97 -0.94
CA ALA A 396 -33.36 -19.64 -0.37
C ALA A 396 -34.69 -19.21 -1.03
N ALA A 397 -34.88 -17.92 -1.31
CA ALA A 397 -36.06 -17.42 -2.01
C ALA A 397 -36.16 -17.93 -3.46
N ASP A 398 -35.02 -18.02 -4.15
CA ASP A 398 -34.93 -18.56 -5.51
C ASP A 398 -35.22 -20.07 -5.54
N GLU A 399 -34.82 -20.81 -4.50
CA GLU A 399 -35.20 -22.22 -4.34
C GLU A 399 -36.70 -22.37 -4.09
N ILE A 400 -37.28 -21.58 -3.18
CA ILE A 400 -38.73 -21.58 -2.93
C ILE A 400 -39.51 -21.25 -4.20
N SER A 401 -39.09 -20.24 -4.97
CA SER A 401 -39.73 -19.87 -6.24
C SER A 401 -39.68 -21.02 -7.25
N ARG A 402 -38.54 -21.72 -7.35
CA ARG A 402 -38.41 -22.92 -8.21
C ARG A 402 -39.33 -24.07 -7.77
N PHE A 403 -39.55 -24.25 -6.47
CA PHE A 403 -40.52 -25.23 -5.98
C PHE A 403 -41.97 -24.82 -6.32
N GLN A 404 -42.32 -23.55 -6.12
CA GLN A 404 -43.64 -23.03 -6.46
C GLN A 404 -43.95 -23.14 -7.95
N GLU A 405 -43.00 -22.80 -8.83
CA GLU A 405 -43.14 -22.97 -10.28
C GLU A 405 -43.37 -24.44 -10.66
N ARG A 406 -42.62 -25.36 -10.06
CA ARG A 406 -42.78 -26.80 -10.32
C ARG A 406 -44.16 -27.30 -9.88
N ASP A 407 -44.64 -26.85 -8.73
CA ASP A 407 -45.95 -27.25 -8.21
C ASP A 407 -47.09 -26.62 -9.02
N LEU A 408 -46.94 -25.37 -9.45
CA LEU A 408 -47.87 -24.70 -10.36
C LEU A 408 -47.95 -25.45 -11.70
N HIS A 409 -46.82 -25.81 -12.29
CA HIS A 409 -46.78 -26.60 -13.52
C HIS A 409 -47.46 -27.97 -13.35
N LYS A 410 -47.25 -28.65 -12.21
CA LYS A 410 -47.97 -29.90 -11.91
C LYS A 410 -49.48 -29.69 -11.79
N LEU A 411 -49.92 -28.57 -11.21
CA LEU A 411 -51.34 -28.22 -11.10
C LEU A 411 -51.94 -27.93 -12.48
N GLU A 412 -51.24 -27.16 -13.33
CA GLU A 412 -51.65 -26.89 -14.71
C GLU A 412 -51.83 -28.19 -15.50
N LEU A 413 -50.87 -29.12 -15.43
CA LEU A 413 -50.99 -30.42 -16.07
C LEU A 413 -52.20 -31.22 -15.57
N LYS A 414 -52.50 -31.18 -14.26
CA LYS A 414 -53.69 -31.84 -13.70
C LYS A 414 -54.99 -31.19 -14.18
N ILE A 415 -55.02 -29.87 -14.35
CA ILE A 415 -56.18 -29.15 -14.89
C ILE A 415 -56.41 -29.55 -16.34
N LEU A 416 -55.35 -29.56 -17.16
CA LEU A 416 -55.42 -29.98 -18.56
C LEU A 416 -55.86 -31.43 -18.71
N ASP A 417 -55.35 -32.36 -17.89
CA ASP A 417 -55.80 -33.75 -17.88
C ASP A 417 -57.28 -33.89 -17.49
N ARG A 418 -57.76 -33.11 -16.51
CA ARG A 418 -59.18 -33.09 -16.14
C ARG A 418 -60.04 -32.55 -17.29
N GLN A 419 -59.64 -31.45 -17.93
CA GLN A 419 -60.34 -30.89 -19.08
C GLN A 419 -60.39 -31.88 -20.25
N ALA A 420 -59.28 -32.53 -20.58
CA ALA A 420 -59.23 -33.55 -21.63
C ALA A 420 -60.18 -34.72 -21.35
N LYS A 421 -60.28 -35.16 -20.09
CA LYS A 421 -61.25 -36.21 -19.67
C LYS A 421 -62.70 -35.74 -19.76
N GLU A 422 -62.98 -34.48 -19.47
CA GLU A 422 -64.31 -33.88 -19.62
C GLU A 422 -64.69 -33.75 -21.09
N ASP A 423 -63.76 -33.32 -21.94
CA ASP A 423 -63.94 -33.24 -23.40
C ASP A 423 -64.15 -34.62 -24.02
N GLU A 424 -63.38 -35.65 -23.61
CA GLU A 424 -63.57 -37.02 -24.06
C GLU A 424 -64.96 -37.55 -23.66
N LYS A 425 -65.41 -37.25 -22.44
CA LYS A 425 -66.76 -37.60 -21.98
C LYS A 425 -67.82 -36.86 -22.78
N ALA A 426 -67.64 -35.57 -23.05
CA ALA A 426 -68.55 -34.76 -23.85
C ALA A 426 -68.61 -35.28 -25.30
N GLU A 427 -67.48 -35.67 -25.88
CA GLU A 427 -67.44 -36.25 -27.21
C GLU A 427 -68.13 -37.62 -27.26
N LYS A 428 -67.88 -38.50 -26.27
CA LYS A 428 -68.60 -39.76 -26.12
C LYS A 428 -70.11 -39.52 -26.02
N GLN A 429 -70.54 -38.55 -25.22
CA GLN A 429 -71.96 -38.17 -25.11
C GLN A 429 -72.51 -37.66 -26.44
N ARG A 430 -71.78 -36.81 -27.18
CA ARG A 430 -72.17 -36.36 -28.52
C ARG A 430 -72.29 -37.52 -29.51
N ARG A 431 -71.35 -38.47 -29.50
CA ARG A 431 -71.42 -39.70 -30.33
C ARG A 431 -72.65 -40.53 -29.96
N MET A 432 -72.93 -40.71 -28.67
CA MET A 432 -74.12 -41.41 -28.18
C MET A 432 -75.41 -40.67 -28.53
N ALA A 433 -75.45 -39.34 -28.46
CA ALA A 433 -76.61 -38.55 -28.87
C ALA A 433 -76.89 -38.67 -30.37
N LYS A 434 -75.85 -38.58 -31.22
CA LYS A 434 -75.97 -38.83 -32.66
C LYS A 434 -76.45 -40.25 -32.98
N LEU A 435 -75.99 -41.25 -32.22
CA LEU A 435 -76.49 -42.62 -32.37
C LEU A 435 -77.95 -42.74 -31.91
N LYS A 436 -78.31 -42.11 -30.80
CA LYS A 436 -79.70 -42.06 -30.32
C LYS A 436 -80.60 -41.39 -31.34
N GLU A 437 -80.23 -40.25 -31.91
CA GLU A 437 -80.96 -39.56 -32.99
C GLU A 437 -81.16 -40.47 -34.21
N LYS A 438 -80.10 -41.19 -34.66
CA LYS A 438 -80.20 -42.15 -35.76
C LYS A 438 -81.08 -43.37 -35.44
N VAL A 439 -81.12 -43.78 -34.17
CA VAL A 439 -81.87 -44.95 -33.68
C VAL A 439 -83.24 -44.55 -33.13
N GLU A 440 -83.54 -43.25 -33.02
CA GLU A 440 -84.83 -42.69 -32.64
C GLU A 440 -85.83 -42.99 -33.76
N ASN A 441 -86.24 -44.25 -33.76
CA ASN A 441 -87.30 -44.78 -34.55
C ASN A 441 -88.55 -44.07 -34.03
N ASN A 442 -88.97 -43.04 -34.75
CA ASN A 442 -90.28 -42.39 -34.62
C ASN A 442 -91.38 -43.38 -35.05
N VAL A 443 -91.44 -44.53 -34.39
CA VAL A 443 -92.50 -45.50 -34.56
C VAL A 443 -93.57 -45.10 -33.56
N SER A 444 -94.64 -44.50 -34.07
CA SER A 444 -95.86 -44.29 -33.32
C SER A 444 -96.26 -45.62 -32.66
N ARG A 445 -96.51 -45.58 -31.35
CA ARG A 445 -96.86 -46.75 -30.56
C ARG A 445 -98.23 -47.26 -31.03
N ASP A 446 -98.25 -48.19 -31.99
CA ASP A 446 -99.46 -48.85 -32.49
C ASP A 446 -100.04 -49.75 -31.38
N PRO A 447 -101.15 -49.38 -30.72
CA PRO A 447 -101.73 -50.17 -29.63
C PRO A 447 -102.26 -51.52 -30.12
N SER A 448 -102.57 -51.65 -31.42
CA SER A 448 -103.05 -52.88 -32.04
C SER A 448 -101.93 -53.86 -32.43
N ARG A 449 -100.65 -53.47 -32.29
CA ARG A 449 -99.49 -54.29 -32.70
C ARG A 449 -99.40 -55.62 -31.96
N LEU A 450 -99.86 -55.65 -30.70
CA LEU A 450 -99.88 -56.84 -29.85
C LEU A 450 -100.76 -57.97 -30.42
N TYR A 451 -101.82 -57.61 -31.14
CA TYR A 451 -102.76 -58.58 -31.75
C TYR A 451 -102.35 -59.01 -33.17
N LYS A 452 -101.25 -58.48 -33.71
CA LYS A 452 -100.75 -58.81 -35.06
C LYS A 452 -99.61 -59.81 -34.97
N PRO A 453 -99.68 -60.98 -35.64
CA PRO A 453 -98.59 -61.95 -35.70
C PRO A 453 -97.28 -61.31 -36.21
N THR A 454 -96.15 -61.64 -35.59
CA THR A 454 -94.84 -61.16 -36.05
C THR A 454 -94.50 -61.73 -37.44
N LYS A 455 -93.70 -61.02 -38.25
CA LYS A 455 -93.29 -61.51 -39.58
C LYS A 455 -92.66 -62.92 -39.49
N GLY A 456 -91.86 -63.17 -38.46
CA GLY A 456 -91.31 -64.50 -38.19
C GLY A 456 -92.36 -65.56 -37.82
N TRP A 457 -93.45 -65.17 -37.14
CA TRP A 457 -94.57 -66.09 -36.90
C TRP A 457 -95.36 -66.37 -38.18
N LYS A 458 -95.59 -65.35 -39.01
CA LYS A 458 -96.23 -65.50 -40.34
C LYS A 458 -95.43 -66.42 -41.27
N GLU A 459 -94.09 -66.35 -41.25
CA GLU A 459 -93.25 -67.27 -42.03
C GLU A 459 -93.29 -68.71 -41.50
N ARG A 460 -93.41 -68.92 -40.18
CA ARG A 460 -93.54 -70.26 -39.60
C ARG A 460 -94.91 -70.90 -39.82
N THR A 461 -95.98 -70.10 -39.92
CA THR A 461 -97.34 -70.60 -40.12
C THR A 461 -97.80 -70.60 -41.58
N LYS A 462 -96.95 -70.18 -42.53
CA LYS A 462 -97.19 -70.42 -43.96
C LYS A 462 -97.25 -71.93 -44.19
N LYS A 463 -98.39 -72.42 -44.67
CA LYS A 463 -98.54 -73.80 -45.11
C LYS A 463 -97.67 -74.01 -46.37
N ILE A 464 -96.55 -74.70 -46.18
CA ILE A 464 -95.72 -75.23 -47.27
C ILE A 464 -96.46 -76.45 -47.81
N GLY A 465 -96.75 -76.47 -49.12
CA GLY A 465 -97.41 -77.59 -49.81
C GLY A 465 -96.58 -78.88 -49.80
N PRO A 466 -97.16 -80.02 -50.19
CA PRO A 466 -96.59 -81.33 -49.90
C PRO A 466 -95.59 -81.76 -50.98
N THR A 467 -94.29 -81.48 -50.82
CA THR A 467 -93.23 -82.30 -51.43
C THR A 467 -91.87 -82.04 -50.75
N GLY A 468 -91.18 -83.12 -50.36
CA GLY A 468 -89.72 -83.12 -50.26
C GLY A 468 -89.14 -83.17 -48.85
N SER A 469 -89.29 -84.32 -48.18
CA SER A 469 -88.36 -84.77 -47.14
C SER A 469 -86.94 -84.87 -47.73
N GLY A 470 -86.01 -84.05 -47.23
CA GLY A 470 -84.58 -84.07 -47.57
C GLY A 470 -83.78 -83.23 -46.55
N PRO A 471 -82.54 -83.62 -46.18
CA PRO A 471 -82.03 -83.48 -44.81
C PRO A 471 -81.72 -82.05 -44.38
N LEU A 472 -81.96 -81.74 -43.10
CA LEU A 472 -81.49 -80.54 -42.42
C LEU A 472 -79.97 -80.39 -42.62
N LEU A 473 -79.56 -79.46 -43.48
CA LEU A 473 -78.18 -79.00 -43.55
C LEU A 473 -77.85 -78.28 -42.23
N HIS A 474 -77.01 -78.93 -41.44
CA HIS A 474 -76.13 -78.39 -40.40
C HIS A 474 -76.55 -77.04 -39.80
N ILE A 475 -77.22 -77.06 -38.64
CA ILE A 475 -77.43 -75.87 -37.82
C ILE A 475 -76.08 -75.52 -37.16
N PRO A 476 -75.42 -74.41 -37.49
CA PRO A 476 -74.19 -74.03 -36.82
C PRO A 476 -74.48 -73.71 -35.35
N HIS A 477 -73.94 -74.52 -34.44
CA HIS A 477 -73.93 -74.20 -33.02
C HIS A 477 -73.05 -72.95 -32.82
N ARG A 478 -73.51 -72.02 -31.98
CA ARG A 478 -72.72 -70.84 -31.59
C ARG A 478 -71.37 -71.32 -31.04
N ALA A 479 -70.28 -70.74 -31.55
CA ALA A 479 -68.95 -71.01 -31.02
C ALA A 479 -68.93 -70.78 -29.50
N ILE A 480 -68.54 -71.81 -28.75
CA ILE A 480 -68.34 -71.72 -27.31
C ILE A 480 -67.09 -70.85 -27.11
N PRO A 481 -67.18 -69.68 -26.45
CA PRO A 481 -66.01 -68.87 -26.15
C PRO A 481 -64.98 -69.69 -25.37
N THR A 482 -63.69 -69.50 -25.65
CA THR A 482 -62.58 -70.29 -25.09
C THR A 482 -62.58 -70.36 -23.55
N TRP A 483 -63.12 -69.34 -22.87
CA TRP A 483 -63.26 -69.32 -21.40
C TRP A 483 -64.41 -70.18 -20.84
N ARG A 484 -65.21 -70.85 -21.69
CA ARG A 484 -66.24 -71.83 -21.32
C ARG A 484 -65.93 -73.26 -21.78
N GLN A 485 -64.74 -73.53 -22.33
CA GLN A 485 -64.33 -74.90 -22.59
C GLN A 485 -63.94 -75.57 -21.25
N GLY A 486 -64.75 -76.51 -20.74
CA GLY A 486 -64.41 -77.33 -19.56
C GLY A 486 -65.28 -77.13 -18.31
N ILE A 487 -66.43 -76.45 -18.43
CA ILE A 487 -67.55 -76.51 -17.47
C ILE A 487 -68.70 -77.20 -18.21
#